data_AF-A0A2G9GH99-F1
#
_entry.id   AF-A0A2G9GH99-F1
#
_cell.length_a   1.000
_cell.length_b   1.000
_cell.length_c   1.000
_cell.angle_alpha   90.00
_cell.angle_beta   90.00
_cell.angle_gamma   90.00
#
_symmetry.space_group_name_H-M   'P 1'
#
loop_
_entity.id
_entity.type
_entity.pdbx_description
1 polymer ?
#
loop_
_entity_poly.entity_id
_entity_poly.type
_entity_poly.pdbx_seq_one_letter_code
_entity_poly.pdbx_strand_id
1 'polypeptide(L)'
;MGSKPRLSTATASMRKLRRKSSNSSRRLSKPEARHRRATHIHAGASVSDKLEALKNLIPSENSEIKPDQLFQEAADYIVLLKTQVFVLQKLIDFYGSQPQETQNVVQ
;
A
#
# COMPACT_ATOMS: atom_id res chain seq x y z
N MET A 1 -31.70 -43.93 -67.90
CA MET A 1 -32.31 -44.96 -67.03
C MET A 1 -31.19 -45.63 -66.25
N GLY A 2 -31.12 -45.47 -64.93
CA GLY A 2 -30.12 -46.17 -64.11
C GLY A 2 -29.75 -45.48 -62.81
N SER A 3 -30.71 -45.30 -61.91
CA SER A 3 -30.46 -44.90 -60.52
C SER A 3 -29.81 -46.05 -59.73
N LYS A 4 -29.01 -45.70 -58.69
CA LYS A 4 -28.85 -46.35 -57.35
C LYS A 4 -27.39 -46.20 -56.83
N PRO A 5 -27.10 -46.42 -55.53
CA PRO A 5 -27.76 -45.85 -54.35
C PRO A 5 -26.73 -45.38 -53.28
N ARG A 6 -27.23 -44.66 -52.28
CA ARG A 6 -26.53 -44.38 -51.01
C ARG A 6 -26.47 -45.65 -50.15
N LEU A 7 -25.32 -45.90 -49.51
CA LEU A 7 -25.22 -46.77 -48.34
C LEU A 7 -24.42 -46.05 -47.26
N SER A 8 -25.11 -45.76 -46.16
CA SER A 8 -24.58 -45.25 -44.90
C SER A 8 -23.95 -46.39 -44.11
N THR A 9 -22.64 -46.31 -43.88
CA THR A 9 -21.92 -47.20 -42.96
C THR A 9 -21.62 -46.46 -41.65
N ALA A 10 -22.41 -46.76 -40.62
CA ALA A 10 -22.00 -46.51 -39.25
C ALA A 10 -20.89 -47.53 -38.91
N THR A 11 -19.70 -47.04 -38.58
CA THR A 11 -18.67 -47.84 -37.92
C THR A 11 -18.13 -47.08 -36.73
N ALA A 12 -18.24 -47.71 -35.56
CA ALA A 12 -17.61 -47.27 -34.33
C ALA A 12 -16.20 -47.83 -34.26
N SER A 13 -15.18 -46.99 -34.05
CA SER A 13 -14.01 -47.32 -33.21
C SER A 13 -12.96 -46.21 -33.14
N MET A 14 -12.77 -45.72 -31.91
CA MET A 14 -11.48 -45.67 -31.20
C MET A 14 -10.31 -44.78 -31.69
N ARG A 15 -9.88 -43.94 -30.73
CA ARG A 15 -8.52 -43.39 -30.45
C ARG A 15 -7.99 -42.26 -31.35
N LYS A 16 -7.81 -41.07 -30.76
CA LYS A 16 -6.47 -40.53 -30.40
C LYS A 16 -6.57 -39.18 -29.70
N LEU A 17 -5.85 -39.05 -28.59
CA LEU A 17 -5.46 -37.80 -27.95
C LEU A 17 -5.01 -36.76 -28.99
N ARG A 18 -5.64 -35.59 -28.99
CA ARG A 18 -5.00 -34.35 -29.45
C ARG A 18 -5.02 -33.34 -28.31
N ARG A 19 -3.88 -33.27 -27.62
CA ARG A 19 -3.50 -32.09 -26.83
C ARG A 19 -3.43 -30.90 -27.79
N LYS A 20 -4.23 -29.86 -27.55
CA LYS A 20 -3.81 -28.48 -27.87
C LYS A 20 -4.53 -27.51 -26.94
N SER A 21 -3.70 -26.80 -26.19
CA SER A 21 -4.03 -25.72 -25.26
C SER A 21 -4.70 -24.54 -25.95
N SER A 22 -5.63 -23.91 -25.24
CA SER A 22 -5.75 -22.45 -25.21
C SER A 22 -6.54 -22.05 -23.97
N ASN A 23 -5.79 -21.66 -22.94
CA ASN A 23 -6.28 -20.90 -21.80
C ASN A 23 -7.10 -19.71 -22.29
N SER A 24 -8.30 -19.49 -21.75
CA SER A 24 -8.87 -18.14 -21.74
C SER A 24 -9.83 -17.96 -20.56
N SER A 25 -9.37 -17.13 -19.62
CA SER A 25 -10.17 -16.26 -18.75
C SER A 25 -11.16 -16.89 -17.75
N ARG A 26 -10.62 -17.62 -16.76
CA ARG A 26 -11.13 -17.52 -15.38
C ARG A 26 -10.23 -16.54 -14.60
N ARG A 27 -10.64 -15.29 -14.52
CA ARG A 27 -10.15 -14.31 -13.53
C ARG A 27 -11.39 -13.52 -13.08
N LEU A 28 -12.13 -13.98 -12.06
CA LEU A 28 -11.90 -13.64 -10.65
C LEU A 28 -11.32 -12.23 -10.51
N SER A 29 -12.15 -11.22 -10.73
CA SER A 29 -11.90 -9.86 -10.27
C SER A 29 -11.96 -9.86 -8.74
N LYS A 30 -10.82 -10.10 -8.10
CA LYS A 30 -10.62 -9.74 -6.70
C LYS A 30 -10.36 -8.23 -6.63
N PRO A 31 -11.02 -7.48 -5.73
CA PRO A 31 -10.61 -6.11 -5.45
C PRO A 31 -9.24 -6.19 -4.78
N GLU A 32 -8.20 -5.73 -5.47
CA GLU A 32 -6.91 -5.53 -4.83
C GLU A 32 -7.04 -4.39 -3.83
N ALA A 33 -7.31 -4.77 -2.58
CA ALA A 33 -6.98 -3.97 -1.41
C ALA A 33 -5.47 -3.69 -1.48
N ARG A 34 -5.10 -2.54 -2.05
CA ARG A 34 -3.74 -2.02 -2.02
C ARG A 34 -3.42 -1.56 -0.60
N HIS A 35 -3.16 -2.52 0.28
CA HIS A 35 -2.29 -2.33 1.42
C HIS A 35 -0.87 -2.08 0.89
N ARG A 36 -0.60 -0.85 0.46
CA ARG A 36 0.77 -0.41 0.20
C ARG A 36 1.46 -0.26 1.55
N ARG A 37 2.13 -1.33 1.99
CA ARG A 37 3.10 -1.26 3.07
C ARG A 37 4.17 -0.24 2.66
N ALA A 38 4.23 0.82 3.44
CA ALA A 38 5.30 1.79 3.44
C ALA A 38 6.61 1.07 3.82
N THR A 39 7.58 1.07 2.90
CA THR A 39 9.04 0.97 3.15
C THR A 39 9.79 0.72 1.84
N HIS A 40 9.65 1.61 0.87
CA HIS A 40 10.61 1.69 -0.22
C HIS A 40 10.81 3.16 -0.52
N ILE A 41 11.82 3.79 0.11
CA ILE A 41 12.22 5.14 -0.28
C ILE A 41 12.81 4.99 -1.69
N HIS A 42 11.93 5.22 -2.65
CA HIS A 42 12.12 4.92 -4.06
C HIS A 42 13.22 5.80 -4.64
N ALA A 43 14.37 5.21 -4.94
CA ALA A 43 15.42 5.81 -5.77
C ALA A 43 14.96 6.16 -7.21
N GLY A 44 13.67 6.00 -7.53
CA GLY A 44 13.04 6.38 -8.80
C GLY A 44 11.60 6.90 -8.67
N ALA A 45 11.17 7.37 -7.49
CA ALA A 45 9.85 8.03 -7.38
C ALA A 45 9.85 9.34 -8.15
N SER A 46 8.77 9.58 -8.89
CA SER A 46 8.58 10.85 -9.61
C SER A 46 8.41 12.00 -8.62
N VAL A 47 8.61 13.23 -9.11
CA VAL A 47 8.39 14.43 -8.28
C VAL A 47 6.94 14.51 -7.80
N SER A 48 5.97 14.10 -8.63
CA SER A 48 4.56 14.04 -8.25
C SER A 48 4.33 13.10 -7.08
N ASP A 49 4.92 11.89 -7.11
CA ASP A 49 4.77 10.92 -6.02
C ASP A 49 5.34 11.47 -4.70
N LYS A 50 6.46 12.21 -4.77
CA LYS A 50 7.07 12.83 -3.59
C LYS A 50 6.22 13.96 -3.02
N LEU A 51 5.60 14.78 -3.88
CA LEU A 51 4.70 15.85 -3.46
C LEU A 51 3.41 15.30 -2.84
N GLU A 52 2.83 14.26 -3.43
CA GLU A 52 1.66 13.59 -2.87
C GLU A 52 1.98 12.95 -1.51
N ALA A 53 3.13 12.29 -1.40
CA ALA A 53 3.61 11.74 -0.13
C ALA A 53 3.81 12.83 0.93
N LEU A 54 4.42 13.96 0.55
CA LEU A 54 4.62 15.09 1.47
C LEU A 54 3.28 15.65 1.96
N LYS A 55 2.31 15.82 1.07
CA LYS A 55 0.96 16.29 1.40
C LYS A 55 0.25 15.37 2.39
N ASN A 56 0.43 14.05 2.27
CA ASN A 56 -0.17 13.10 3.21
C ASN A 56 0.46 13.10 4.62
N LEU A 57 1.63 13.72 4.80
CA LEU A 57 2.32 13.82 6.09
C LEU A 57 1.98 15.09 6.88
N ILE A 58 1.48 16.11 6.20
CA ILE A 58 1.19 17.41 6.80
C ILE A 58 -0.31 17.43 7.13
N PRO A 59 -0.70 17.77 8.37
CA PRO A 59 -2.10 17.94 8.73
C PRO A 59 -2.63 19.20 8.03
N SER A 60 -3.21 19.01 6.84
CA SER A 60 -3.80 20.07 6.04
C SER A 60 -5.16 19.62 5.51
N GLU A 61 -6.17 20.48 5.60
CA GLU A 61 -7.54 20.18 5.17
C GLU A 61 -7.72 20.33 3.65
N ASN A 62 -6.75 20.95 2.97
CA ASN A 62 -6.88 21.31 1.56
C ASN A 62 -6.33 20.22 0.63
N SER A 63 -7.22 19.64 -0.17
CA SER A 63 -6.88 18.62 -1.16
C SER A 63 -6.17 19.18 -2.41
N GLU A 64 -6.21 20.49 -2.66
CA GLU A 64 -5.48 21.13 -3.76
C GLU A 64 -4.65 22.29 -3.23
N ILE A 65 -3.44 21.97 -2.77
CA ILE A 65 -2.43 22.93 -2.34
C ILE A 65 -1.34 23.06 -3.40
N LYS A 66 -0.89 24.29 -3.65
CA LYS A 66 0.25 24.57 -4.53
C LYS A 66 1.56 24.14 -3.85
N PRO A 67 2.58 23.71 -4.61
CA PRO A 67 3.86 23.27 -4.04
C PRO A 67 4.51 24.28 -3.08
N ASP A 68 4.51 25.57 -3.41
CA ASP A 68 5.14 26.59 -2.57
C ASP A 68 4.49 26.69 -1.18
N GLN A 69 3.15 26.64 -1.15
CA GLN A 69 2.40 26.63 0.09
C GLN A 69 2.59 25.30 0.84
N LEU A 70 2.67 24.17 0.13
CA LEU A 70 2.96 22.86 0.73
C LEU A 70 4.29 22.88 1.48
N PHE A 71 5.32 23.50 0.89
CA PHE A 71 6.63 23.60 1.52
C PHE A 71 6.62 24.53 2.73
N GLN A 72 5.86 25.62 2.69
CA GLN A 72 5.67 26.49 3.85
C GLN A 72 4.98 25.75 4.99
N GLU A 73 3.84 25.11 4.73
CA GLU A 73 3.12 24.32 5.73
C GLU A 73 3.98 23.18 6.28
N ALA A 74 4.80 22.54 5.42
CA ALA A 74 5.76 21.54 5.84
C ALA A 74 6.80 22.09 6.81
N ALA A 75 7.37 23.26 6.49
CA ALA A 75 8.38 23.90 7.32
C ALA A 75 7.82 24.28 8.69
N ASP A 76 6.63 24.88 8.71
CA ASP A 76 5.93 25.25 9.93
C ASP A 76 5.61 24.01 10.78
N TYR A 77 5.16 22.93 10.14
CA TYR A 77 4.87 21.67 10.84
C TYR A 77 6.13 20.99 11.40
N ILE A 78 7.26 21.05 10.69
CA ILE A 78 8.55 20.55 11.20
C ILE A 78 8.95 21.32 12.47
N VAL A 79 8.79 22.65 12.48
CA VAL A 79 9.11 23.48 13.66
C VAL A 79 8.18 23.14 14.83
N LEU A 80 6.88 22.95 14.58
CA LEU A 80 5.92 22.51 15.59
C LEU A 80 6.34 21.17 16.21
N LEU A 81 6.61 20.15 15.39
CA LEU A 81 7.04 18.83 15.86
C LEU A 81 8.33 18.89 16.67
N LYS A 82 9.34 19.65 16.20
CA LYS A 82 10.59 19.86 16.94
C LYS A 82 10.33 20.47 18.31
N THR A 83 9.43 21.44 18.39
CA THR A 83 9.06 22.09 19.65
C THR A 83 8.36 21.13 20.59
N GLN A 84 7.41 20.33 20.09
CA GLN A 84 6.72 19.31 20.89
C GLN A 84 7.71 18.28 21.45
N VAL A 85 8.62 17.76 20.63
CA VAL A 85 9.67 16.83 21.07
C VAL A 85 10.57 17.48 22.12
N PHE A 86 10.95 18.75 21.94
CA PHE A 86 11.77 19.47 22.89
C PHE A 86 11.08 19.62 24.26
N VAL A 87 9.80 19.99 24.28
CA VAL A 87 9.02 20.09 25.52
C VAL A 87 8.91 18.73 26.21
N LEU A 88 8.61 17.66 25.46
CA LEU A 88 8.55 16.31 26.00
C LEU A 88 9.88 15.87 26.60
N GLN A 89 11.00 16.15 25.92
CA GLN A 89 12.33 15.88 26.45
C GLN A 89 12.57 16.62 27.77
N LYS A 90 12.19 17.90 27.86
CA LYS A 90 12.32 18.66 29.10
C LYS A 90 11.49 18.05 30.23
N LEU A 91 10.25 17.66 29.96
CA LEU A 91 9.42 16.98 30.96
C LEU A 91 10.07 15.67 31.45
N ILE A 92 10.68 14.89 30.55
CA ILE A 92 11.44 13.70 30.94
C ILE A 92 12.67 14.08 31.78
N ASP A 93 13.43 15.11 31.40
CA ASP A 93 14.60 15.54 32.17
C ASP A 93 14.20 15.94 33.61
N PHE A 94 13.09 16.67 33.76
CA PHE A 94 12.59 17.15 35.05
C PHE A 94 11.99 16.04 35.93
N TYR A 95 11.17 15.17 35.35
CA TYR A 95 10.39 14.18 36.12
C TYR A 95 10.98 12.76 36.08
N GLY A 96 11.68 12.40 35.00
CA GLY A 96 12.31 11.09 34.84
C GLY A 96 13.55 10.88 35.71
N SER A 97 14.08 11.96 36.30
CA SER A 97 15.23 11.93 37.21
C SER A 97 14.83 11.84 38.69
N GLN A 98 13.53 11.76 39.04
CA GLN A 98 13.13 11.60 40.44
C GLN A 98 13.55 10.20 40.95
N PRO A 99 14.48 10.09 41.91
CA PRO A 99 14.69 8.84 42.60
C PRO A 99 13.40 8.53 43.38
N GLN A 100 12.81 7.36 43.13
CA GLN A 100 11.81 6.80 44.03
C GLN A 100 12.49 6.51 45.37
N GLU A 101 12.60 7.51 46.24
CA GLU A 101 12.82 7.28 47.66
C GLU A 101 11.50 6.77 48.25
N THR A 102 11.22 5.49 48.02
CA THR A 102 10.30 4.74 48.88
C THR A 102 10.93 4.67 50.26
N GLN A 103 10.65 5.68 51.09
CA GLN A 103 10.84 5.61 52.54
C GLN A 103 9.89 4.55 53.11
N ASN A 104 10.27 3.28 52.99
CA ASN A 104 9.79 2.24 53.89
C ASN A 104 10.66 2.32 55.15
N VAL A 105 10.35 3.28 56.02
CA VAL A 105 10.88 3.29 57.39
C VAL A 105 10.18 2.16 58.13
N VAL A 106 10.89 1.06 58.31
CA VAL A 106 10.60 0.07 59.35
C VAL A 106 11.13 0.63 60.66
N GLN A 107 10.23 0.90 61.61
CA GLN A 107 10.49 0.80 63.05
C GLN A 107 9.18 0.67 63.82
#